data_AF-A0A3L9YRE3-F1
#
_entry.id   AF-A0A3L9YRE3-F1
#
_cell.length_a   1.000
_cell.length_b   1.000
_cell.length_c   1.000
_cell.angle_alpha   90.00
_cell.angle_beta   90.00
_cell.angle_gamma   90.00
#
_symmetry.space_group_name_H-M   'P 1'
#
loop_
_entity.id
_entity.type
_entity.pdbx_description
1 polymer ?
#
loop_
_entity_poly.entity_id
_entity_poly.type
_entity_poly.pdbx_seq_one_letter_code
_entity_poly.pdbx_strand_id
1 'polypeptide(L)'
;MRPAAPPACRRWASGAALLALSALLAGCQHTPSTQAGTATSPWVNSLGMAFVRVPAGTFWMGGVPPVETLEKNFPLLERKRLTDLADESPAHEVQITRDFYLGQHEVTVGQFQRFLEASGYRPESEADGTGGYGYNPAYDPATTRRGDAFEGRDPRYSWRNPGFAQGPDHPVVNVTWNDAQAMAQWLSRTEGHRYRLPTEAEWEYACRAGSRSLYPHGDNPQELVSAGNTFDQAAAPQWSRWRQHALAGNDGYAFTAPVGRFAPNAFGLYDMLGNAWEWTGDWHGDTYYAESPRNDPTGPAEGSVRVRRGGSWHTWALYARCGYRNWNSPETRYTLVGMRLVREIAAEPPAR
;
A
#
# COMPACT_ATOMS: atom_id res chain seq x y z
N MET A 1 -71.64 -30.64 22.88
CA MET A 1 -71.61 -31.92 23.64
C MET A 1 -70.21 -32.11 24.23
N ARG A 2 -70.09 -32.74 25.40
CA ARG A 2 -68.87 -33.42 25.90
C ARG A 2 -68.84 -34.86 25.32
N PRO A 3 -67.74 -35.66 25.32
CA PRO A 3 -66.72 -35.85 26.37
C PRO A 3 -65.25 -35.80 25.82
N ALA A 4 -64.16 -36.25 26.46
CA ALA A 4 -63.95 -37.09 27.66
C ALA A 4 -62.62 -36.82 28.42
N ALA A 5 -62.50 -37.44 29.61
CA ALA A 5 -61.33 -37.54 30.53
C ALA A 5 -61.62 -38.69 31.55
N PRO A 6 -60.76 -39.08 32.53
CA PRO A 6 -59.38 -38.70 32.84
C PRO A 6 -58.36 -39.83 32.47
N PRO A 7 -57.80 -40.76 33.31
CA PRO A 7 -57.89 -41.04 34.76
C PRO A 7 -56.55 -41.20 35.56
N ALA A 8 -56.43 -40.50 36.71
CA ALA A 8 -55.57 -40.84 37.87
C ALA A 8 -54.01 -40.82 37.68
N CYS A 9 -53.14 -40.89 38.70
CA CYS A 9 -53.33 -41.08 40.16
C CYS A 9 -52.17 -40.48 41.00
N ARG A 10 -52.46 -39.95 42.21
CA ARG A 10 -51.65 -39.81 43.48
C ARG A 10 -50.11 -39.63 43.39
N ARG A 11 -49.45 -38.79 44.22
CA ARG A 11 -49.59 -38.63 45.70
C ARG A 11 -49.26 -37.20 46.18
N TRP A 12 -49.67 -36.87 47.41
CA TRP A 12 -49.09 -35.80 48.23
C TRP A 12 -47.98 -36.35 49.14
N ALA A 13 -46.99 -35.53 49.50
CA ALA A 13 -46.56 -35.26 50.89
C ALA A 13 -45.28 -34.39 50.94
N SER A 14 -45.25 -33.40 51.83
CA SER A 14 -44.05 -32.67 52.32
C SER A 14 -43.23 -31.87 51.27
N GLY A 15 -42.53 -30.79 51.62
CA GLY A 15 -42.40 -30.11 52.91
C GLY A 15 -41.08 -29.31 52.97
N ALA A 16 -41.00 -28.36 53.91
CA ALA A 16 -39.85 -27.44 54.14
C ALA A 16 -39.54 -26.43 53.02
N ALA A 17 -39.44 -25.16 53.40
CA ALA A 17 -38.72 -24.15 52.63
C ALA A 17 -37.22 -24.26 52.90
N LEU A 18 -36.38 -23.92 51.92
CA LEU A 18 -34.92 -23.90 52.05
C LEU A 18 -34.34 -22.65 51.42
N LEU A 19 -33.38 -22.03 52.10
CA LEU A 19 -32.74 -20.78 51.66
C LEU A 19 -31.80 -21.04 50.48
N ALA A 20 -31.85 -20.16 49.48
CA ALA A 20 -30.90 -20.17 48.38
C ALA A 20 -29.54 -19.61 48.86
N LEU A 21 -28.59 -20.50 49.17
CA LEU A 21 -27.19 -20.12 49.37
C LEU A 21 -26.54 -19.79 48.01
N SER A 22 -26.25 -18.50 47.77
CA SER A 22 -25.50 -18.05 46.60
C SER A 22 -24.01 -18.35 46.76
N ALA A 23 -23.54 -19.47 46.20
CA ALA A 23 -22.13 -19.84 46.22
C ALA A 23 -21.32 -19.00 45.21
N LEU A 24 -20.31 -18.27 45.70
CA LEU A 24 -19.34 -17.55 44.86
C LEU A 24 -18.31 -18.52 44.29
N LEU A 25 -18.43 -18.84 42.99
CA LEU A 25 -17.36 -19.49 42.23
C LEU A 25 -16.43 -18.43 41.64
N ALA A 26 -15.24 -18.29 42.23
CA ALA A 26 -14.18 -17.42 41.73
C ALA A 26 -13.53 -18.01 40.47
N GLY A 27 -14.15 -17.79 39.31
CA GLY A 27 -13.54 -18.12 38.02
C GLY A 27 -12.45 -17.12 37.66
N CYS A 28 -11.20 -17.57 37.59
CA CYS A 28 -10.06 -16.75 37.16
C CYS A 28 -10.14 -16.39 35.67
N GLN A 29 -10.89 -15.34 35.34
CA GLN A 29 -10.93 -14.77 34.00
C GLN A 29 -9.55 -14.22 33.64
N HIS A 30 -8.80 -14.97 32.82
CA HIS A 30 -7.65 -14.44 32.11
C HIS A 30 -8.15 -13.45 31.05
N THR A 31 -8.33 -12.19 31.46
CA THR A 31 -8.54 -11.08 30.53
C THR A 31 -7.27 -10.94 29.68
N PRO A 32 -7.32 -11.14 28.35
CA PRO A 32 -6.18 -10.84 27.51
C PRO A 32 -5.90 -9.33 27.63
N SER A 33 -4.72 -8.98 28.11
CA SER A 33 -4.33 -7.59 28.29
C SER A 33 -4.12 -6.93 26.93
N THR A 34 -5.18 -6.36 26.36
CA THR A 34 -5.08 -5.44 25.23
C THR A 34 -4.38 -4.18 25.71
N GLN A 35 -3.04 -4.20 25.71
CA GLN A 35 -2.27 -2.97 25.68
C GLN A 35 -2.59 -2.29 24.35
N ALA A 36 -3.50 -1.31 24.40
CA ALA A 36 -3.59 -0.31 23.35
C ALA A 36 -2.24 0.41 23.32
N GLY A 37 -1.38 0.02 22.38
CA GLY A 37 -0.06 0.63 22.21
C GLY A 37 -0.23 2.12 22.06
N THR A 38 0.43 2.89 22.93
CA THR A 38 0.36 4.36 22.89
C THR A 38 0.88 4.83 21.54
N ALA A 39 -0.02 5.31 20.67
CA ALA A 39 0.32 5.75 19.34
C ALA A 39 1.34 6.89 19.43
N THR A 40 2.61 6.58 19.17
CA THR A 40 3.68 7.58 19.20
C THR A 40 3.43 8.60 18.10
N SER A 41 3.31 9.88 18.48
CA SER A 41 3.12 10.98 17.53
C SER A 41 4.11 10.89 16.37
N PRO A 42 3.66 11.08 15.12
CA PRO A 42 4.54 10.96 13.97
C PRO A 42 5.68 11.97 14.06
N TRP A 43 6.88 11.54 13.69
CA TRP A 43 8.05 12.41 13.63
C TRP A 43 8.02 13.20 12.31
N VAL A 44 8.29 14.51 12.34
CA VAL A 44 8.12 15.39 11.17
C VAL A 44 9.45 16.03 10.77
N ASN A 45 9.78 15.99 9.48
CA ASN A 45 11.04 16.52 8.93
C ASN A 45 10.95 18.00 8.50
N SER A 46 12.07 18.56 8.02
CA SER A 46 12.17 19.97 7.58
C SER A 46 11.25 20.34 6.41
N LEU A 47 10.84 19.36 5.60
CA LEU A 47 9.89 19.55 4.49
C LEU A 47 8.43 19.40 4.92
N GLY A 48 8.14 19.07 6.19
CA GLY A 48 6.79 18.78 6.67
C GLY A 48 6.29 17.38 6.26
N MET A 49 7.20 16.42 6.04
CA MET A 49 6.85 15.01 5.88
C MET A 49 6.71 14.36 7.25
N ALA A 50 5.54 13.76 7.51
CA ALA A 50 5.31 12.94 8.70
C ALA A 50 5.81 11.50 8.48
N PHE A 51 6.42 10.91 9.52
CA PHE A 51 6.91 9.53 9.53
C PHE A 51 6.37 8.78 10.75
N VAL A 52 5.96 7.53 10.55
CA VAL A 52 5.57 6.60 11.62
C VAL A 52 6.66 5.56 11.86
N ARG A 53 6.77 5.07 13.09
CA ARG A 53 7.72 4.02 13.47
C ARG A 53 7.14 2.65 13.10
N VAL A 54 7.77 1.98 12.15
CA VAL A 54 7.52 0.58 11.82
C VAL A 54 8.43 -0.29 12.70
N PRO A 55 7.90 -1.25 13.47
CA PRO A 55 8.70 -2.06 14.40
C PRO A 55 9.56 -3.11 13.68
N ALA A 56 10.64 -3.58 14.31
CA ALA A 56 11.32 -4.80 13.89
C ALA A 56 10.39 -6.02 14.02
N GLY A 57 10.57 -7.03 13.16
CA GLY A 57 9.75 -8.24 13.19
C GLY A 57 10.00 -9.19 12.03
N THR A 58 9.23 -10.28 11.97
CA THR A 58 9.22 -11.21 10.83
C THR A 58 7.87 -11.20 10.10
N PHE A 59 7.91 -11.49 8.80
CA PHE A 59 6.72 -11.73 7.99
C PHE A 59 7.00 -12.72 6.86
N TRP A 60 5.92 -13.13 6.18
CA TRP A 60 6.01 -13.90 4.94
C TRP A 60 5.90 -12.94 3.76
N MET A 61 7.00 -12.82 3.01
CA MET A 61 7.11 -11.99 1.82
C MET A 61 6.70 -12.78 0.59
N GLY A 62 5.98 -12.13 -0.33
CA GLY A 62 5.43 -12.77 -1.52
C GLY A 62 4.30 -13.76 -1.25
N GLY A 63 4.23 -14.78 -2.11
CA GLY A 63 3.22 -15.83 -2.07
C GLY A 63 1.98 -15.48 -2.89
N VAL A 64 1.88 -16.08 -4.08
CA VAL A 64 0.64 -16.10 -4.86
C VAL A 64 -0.31 -17.14 -4.24
N PRO A 65 -1.58 -16.80 -3.93
CA PRO A 65 -2.58 -17.80 -3.56
C PRO A 65 -2.83 -18.80 -4.70
N PRO A 66 -3.42 -19.98 -4.42
CA PRO A 66 -3.88 -20.89 -5.47
C PRO A 66 -4.76 -20.14 -6.50
N VAL A 67 -4.60 -20.47 -7.78
CA VAL A 67 -5.30 -19.76 -8.85
C VAL A 67 -6.83 -19.91 -8.73
N GLU A 68 -7.31 -21.02 -8.16
CA GLU A 68 -8.72 -21.28 -7.81
C GLU A 68 -9.26 -20.39 -6.66
N THR A 69 -8.38 -19.70 -5.93
CA THR A 69 -8.73 -18.63 -4.98
C THR A 69 -8.73 -17.28 -5.68
N LEU A 70 -7.74 -17.01 -6.54
CA LEU A 70 -7.70 -15.79 -7.34
C LEU A 70 -8.89 -15.69 -8.31
N GLU A 71 -9.33 -16.79 -8.92
CA GLU A 71 -10.51 -16.82 -9.82
C GLU A 71 -11.83 -16.49 -9.10
N LYS A 72 -11.91 -16.72 -7.78
CA LYS A 72 -13.09 -16.34 -6.97
C LYS A 72 -13.08 -14.86 -6.61
N ASN A 73 -11.90 -14.31 -6.32
CA ASN A 73 -11.74 -12.91 -5.94
C ASN A 73 -11.74 -11.99 -7.17
N PHE A 74 -11.27 -12.46 -8.32
CA PHE A 74 -11.12 -11.70 -9.57
C PHE A 74 -11.82 -12.36 -10.78
N PRO A 75 -13.13 -12.68 -10.71
CA PRO A 75 -13.84 -13.50 -11.71
C PRO A 75 -13.99 -12.84 -13.09
N LEU A 76 -13.62 -11.57 -13.24
CA LEU A 76 -13.64 -10.81 -14.50
C LEU A 76 -12.25 -10.68 -15.15
N LEU A 77 -11.22 -11.34 -14.61
CA LEU A 77 -9.87 -11.34 -15.17
C LEU A 77 -9.57 -12.64 -15.92
N GLU A 78 -8.85 -12.51 -17.03
CA GLU A 78 -8.33 -13.65 -17.81
C GLU A 78 -7.45 -14.54 -16.91
N ARG A 79 -7.66 -15.88 -16.89
CA ARG A 79 -6.88 -16.81 -16.05
C ARG A 79 -5.36 -16.63 -16.19
N LYS A 80 -4.87 -16.24 -17.38
CA LYS A 80 -3.46 -15.89 -17.62
C LYS A 80 -2.94 -14.81 -16.65
N ARG A 81 -3.72 -13.77 -16.37
CA ARG A 81 -3.35 -12.70 -15.41
C ARG A 81 -3.21 -13.19 -13.98
N LEU A 82 -3.78 -14.36 -13.67
CA LEU A 82 -3.75 -15.01 -12.37
C LEU A 82 -2.64 -16.07 -12.28
N THR A 83 -1.98 -16.40 -13.39
CA THR A 83 -0.83 -17.32 -13.47
C THR A 83 0.50 -16.60 -13.73
N ASP A 84 0.46 -15.46 -14.44
CA ASP A 84 1.63 -14.64 -14.79
C ASP A 84 2.07 -13.76 -13.60
N LEU A 85 2.27 -14.38 -12.45
CA LEU A 85 2.61 -13.78 -11.15
C LEU A 85 3.83 -14.48 -10.50
N ALA A 86 4.65 -15.14 -11.33
CA ALA A 86 5.67 -16.09 -10.87
C ALA A 86 6.77 -15.44 -10.01
N ASP A 87 7.09 -14.16 -10.23
CA ASP A 87 8.12 -13.43 -9.51
C ASP A 87 7.69 -12.96 -8.10
N GLU A 88 6.41 -13.15 -7.73
CA GLU A 88 5.95 -13.08 -6.35
C GLU A 88 6.27 -14.36 -5.53
N SER A 89 6.90 -15.36 -6.15
CA SER A 89 7.15 -16.68 -5.56
C SER A 89 8.65 -17.04 -5.50
N PRO A 90 9.08 -17.88 -4.54
CA PRO A 90 8.30 -18.48 -3.45
C PRO A 90 7.94 -17.47 -2.34
N ALA A 91 6.89 -17.79 -1.59
CA ALA A 91 6.67 -17.20 -0.27
C ALA A 91 7.83 -17.60 0.66
N HIS A 92 8.47 -16.62 1.28
CA HIS A 92 9.64 -16.82 2.15
C HIS A 92 9.55 -15.97 3.42
N GLU A 93 10.16 -16.42 4.52
CA GLU A 93 10.23 -15.62 5.75
C GLU A 93 11.32 -14.55 5.61
N VAL A 94 10.96 -13.31 5.87
CA VAL A 94 11.90 -12.19 6.02
C VAL A 94 11.80 -11.62 7.43
N GLN A 95 12.96 -11.30 8.01
CA GLN A 95 13.14 -10.55 9.24
C GLN A 95 13.64 -9.14 8.92
N ILE A 96 12.84 -8.15 9.29
CA ILE A 96 13.29 -6.76 9.45
C ILE A 96 13.96 -6.69 10.83
N THR A 97 15.28 -6.52 10.88
CA THR A 97 16.06 -6.67 12.12
C THR A 97 16.02 -5.45 13.04
N ARG A 98 15.64 -4.28 12.52
CA ARG A 98 15.56 -3.02 13.25
C ARG A 98 14.30 -2.24 12.90
N ASP A 99 13.74 -1.58 13.90
CA ASP A 99 12.73 -0.55 13.73
C ASP A 99 13.23 0.56 12.78
N PHE A 100 12.34 1.04 11.92
CA PHE A 100 12.61 2.13 10.99
C PHE A 100 11.46 3.15 10.98
N TYR A 101 11.74 4.38 10.55
CA TYR A 101 10.69 5.36 10.28
C TYR A 101 10.32 5.31 8.81
N LEU A 102 9.05 5.08 8.48
CA LEU A 102 8.54 5.17 7.11
C LEU A 102 7.63 6.38 6.99
N GLY A 103 7.67 7.05 5.83
CA GLY A 103 6.75 8.15 5.52
C GLY A 103 5.30 7.71 5.73
N GLN A 104 4.55 8.45 6.54
CA GLN A 104 3.15 8.14 6.86
C GLN A 104 2.27 8.13 5.61
N HIS A 105 2.67 8.93 4.63
CA HIS A 105 2.06 9.17 3.34
C HIS A 105 3.12 9.02 2.23
N GLU A 106 2.67 8.96 0.99
CA GLU A 106 3.50 9.29 -0.17
C GLU A 106 4.09 10.71 -0.05
N VAL A 107 5.21 10.99 -0.72
CA VAL A 107 5.75 12.36 -0.82
C VAL A 107 4.77 13.22 -1.61
N THR A 108 4.32 14.34 -1.04
CA THR A 108 3.36 15.22 -1.72
C THR A 108 4.02 16.18 -2.71
N VAL A 109 3.23 16.68 -3.68
CA VAL A 109 3.62 17.72 -4.64
C VAL A 109 4.26 18.93 -3.93
N GLY A 110 3.67 19.38 -2.82
CA GLY A 110 4.19 20.50 -2.02
C GLY A 110 5.47 20.18 -1.24
N GLN A 111 5.65 18.94 -0.76
CA GLN A 111 6.89 18.49 -0.12
C GLN A 111 8.03 18.39 -1.14
N PHE A 112 7.75 17.84 -2.33
CA PHE A 112 8.71 17.78 -3.42
C PHE A 112 9.09 19.17 -3.94
N GLN A 113 8.12 20.07 -4.13
CA GLN A 113 8.38 21.47 -4.50
C GLN A 113 9.34 22.16 -3.51
N ARG A 114 9.11 22.02 -2.20
CA ARG A 114 10.01 22.57 -1.17
C ARG A 114 11.42 21.99 -1.25
N PHE A 115 11.57 20.69 -1.57
CA PHE A 115 12.88 20.10 -1.84
C PHE A 115 13.57 20.77 -3.03
N LEU A 116 12.89 20.98 -4.16
CA LEU A 116 13.49 21.63 -5.33
C LEU A 116 13.91 23.08 -5.03
N GLU A 117 13.05 23.84 -4.36
CA GLU A 117 13.30 25.23 -3.95
C GLU A 117 14.49 25.34 -2.99
N ALA A 118 14.63 24.43 -2.03
CA ALA A 118 15.70 24.44 -1.03
C ALA A 118 17.02 23.78 -1.49
N SER A 119 16.99 22.96 -2.55
CA SER A 119 18.17 22.24 -3.05
C SER A 119 18.74 22.79 -4.36
N GLY A 120 17.93 23.51 -5.15
CA GLY A 120 18.26 23.86 -6.54
C GLY A 120 18.25 22.66 -7.50
N TYR A 121 17.76 21.49 -7.07
CA TYR A 121 17.64 20.31 -7.93
C TYR A 121 16.62 20.55 -9.04
N ARG A 122 16.93 20.02 -10.23
CA ARG A 122 16.00 19.97 -11.37
C ARG A 122 15.65 18.52 -11.63
N PRO A 123 14.36 18.12 -11.51
CA PRO A 123 13.94 16.75 -11.79
C PRO A 123 14.29 16.34 -13.22
N GLU A 124 14.55 15.07 -13.45
CA GLU A 124 15.02 14.61 -14.75
C GLU A 124 14.04 14.96 -15.88
N SER A 125 12.71 14.96 -15.61
CA SER A 125 11.67 15.40 -16.55
C SER A 125 11.84 16.85 -17.03
N GLU A 126 12.39 17.73 -16.20
CA GLU A 126 12.73 19.11 -16.54
C GLU A 126 14.19 19.27 -17.00
N ALA A 127 15.09 18.39 -16.58
CA ALA A 127 16.54 18.55 -16.77
C ALA A 127 17.03 18.05 -18.13
N ASP A 128 16.53 16.91 -18.63
CA ASP A 128 16.92 16.38 -19.96
C ASP A 128 16.12 16.99 -21.12
N GLY A 129 15.14 17.85 -20.82
CA GLY A 129 14.38 18.62 -21.82
C GLY A 129 13.38 17.80 -22.65
N THR A 130 13.20 16.51 -22.38
CA THR A 130 12.26 15.64 -23.12
C THR A 130 10.93 15.43 -22.40
N GLY A 131 10.79 15.90 -21.15
CA GLY A 131 9.56 15.81 -20.37
C GLY A 131 9.29 14.42 -19.79
N GLY A 132 8.05 14.23 -19.35
CA GLY A 132 7.51 12.99 -18.84
C GLY A 132 6.34 12.46 -19.67
N TYR A 133 5.76 11.35 -19.22
CA TYR A 133 4.49 10.87 -19.77
C TYR A 133 3.33 11.68 -19.18
N GLY A 134 2.17 11.68 -19.83
CA GLY A 134 1.01 12.46 -19.41
C GLY A 134 -0.32 11.79 -19.70
N TYR A 135 -1.39 12.32 -19.12
CA TYR A 135 -2.78 12.08 -19.52
C TYR A 135 -3.25 13.20 -20.46
N ASN A 136 -3.97 12.86 -21.53
CA ASN A 136 -4.56 13.85 -22.42
C ASN A 136 -6.07 13.99 -22.14
N PRO A 137 -6.55 15.10 -21.54
CA PRO A 137 -7.97 15.34 -21.30
C PRO A 137 -8.79 15.59 -22.58
N ALA A 138 -8.14 15.78 -23.73
CA ALA A 138 -8.74 15.84 -25.06
C ALA A 138 -8.54 14.54 -25.85
N TYR A 139 -8.37 13.40 -25.16
CA TYR A 139 -8.35 12.08 -25.79
C TYR A 139 -9.68 11.75 -26.49
N ASP A 140 -9.57 11.38 -27.75
CA ASP A 140 -10.66 10.82 -28.55
C ASP A 140 -10.16 9.51 -29.21
N PRO A 141 -10.80 8.35 -28.95
CA PRO A 141 -10.41 7.07 -29.52
C PRO A 141 -10.49 7.02 -31.06
N ALA A 142 -11.23 7.93 -31.72
CA ALA A 142 -11.33 7.99 -33.17
C ALA A 142 -10.17 8.77 -33.83
N THR A 143 -9.49 9.66 -33.10
CA THR A 143 -8.49 10.59 -33.67
C THR A 143 -7.12 10.57 -32.98
N THR A 144 -7.02 10.12 -31.73
CA THR A 144 -5.75 10.12 -30.98
C THR A 144 -4.85 8.98 -31.45
N ARG A 145 -3.78 9.33 -32.18
CA ARG A 145 -2.83 8.40 -32.83
C ARG A 145 -2.27 7.27 -31.94
N ARG A 146 -2.20 7.45 -30.62
CA ARG A 146 -1.68 6.44 -29.67
C ARG A 146 -2.72 5.37 -29.29
N GLY A 147 -4.02 5.62 -29.47
CA GLY A 147 -5.10 4.69 -29.10
C GLY A 147 -5.30 4.51 -27.59
N ASP A 148 -4.78 5.43 -26.77
CA ASP A 148 -4.94 5.48 -25.31
C ASP A 148 -4.98 6.94 -24.84
N ALA A 149 -5.61 7.19 -23.69
CA ALA A 149 -5.70 8.51 -23.07
C ALA A 149 -4.38 8.94 -22.40
N PHE A 150 -3.52 7.98 -22.02
CA PHE A 150 -2.13 8.31 -21.70
C PHE A 150 -1.37 8.59 -22.99
N GLU A 151 -0.55 9.64 -23.00
CA GLU A 151 0.36 9.98 -24.08
C GLU A 151 1.78 9.46 -23.83
N GLY A 152 2.61 9.55 -24.87
CA GLY A 152 4.04 9.29 -24.75
C GLY A 152 4.77 10.37 -23.96
N ARG A 153 6.10 10.28 -23.97
CA ARG A 153 6.98 11.25 -23.32
C ARG A 153 7.01 12.57 -24.11
N ASP A 154 6.63 13.67 -23.48
CA ASP A 154 6.53 15.00 -24.11
C ASP A 154 6.92 16.13 -23.11
N PRO A 155 7.68 17.16 -23.52
CA PRO A 155 8.06 18.30 -22.67
C PRO A 155 6.90 19.06 -21.99
N ARG A 156 5.66 18.92 -22.49
CA ARG A 156 4.46 19.51 -21.86
C ARG A 156 4.07 18.85 -20.54
N TYR A 157 4.58 17.64 -20.27
CA TYR A 157 4.29 16.89 -19.04
C TYR A 157 5.51 16.79 -18.11
N SER A 158 5.25 16.89 -16.81
CA SER A 158 6.24 16.74 -15.74
C SER A 158 5.52 16.46 -14.41
N TRP A 159 6.24 16.49 -13.29
CA TRP A 159 5.62 16.46 -11.95
C TRP A 159 4.71 17.67 -11.67
N ARG A 160 4.90 18.81 -12.38
CA ARG A 160 4.02 19.99 -12.30
C ARG A 160 2.75 19.87 -13.13
N ASN A 161 2.75 18.97 -14.12
CA ASN A 161 1.66 18.76 -15.04
C ASN A 161 1.63 17.29 -15.51
N PRO A 162 0.94 16.40 -14.79
CA PRO A 162 0.69 15.04 -15.27
C PRO A 162 -0.44 14.98 -16.32
N GLY A 163 -1.02 16.13 -16.70
CA GLY A 163 -2.18 16.23 -17.60
C GLY A 163 -3.54 16.25 -16.89
N PHE A 164 -3.57 16.02 -15.58
CA PHE A 164 -4.72 16.20 -14.70
C PHE A 164 -4.38 17.13 -13.53
N ALA A 165 -5.40 17.61 -12.83
CA ALA A 165 -5.21 18.50 -11.68
C ALA A 165 -4.68 17.76 -10.45
N GLN A 166 -3.68 18.35 -9.78
CA GLN A 166 -3.19 17.93 -8.47
C GLN A 166 -3.08 19.14 -7.55
N GLY A 167 -3.53 18.99 -6.29
CA GLY A 167 -3.24 19.95 -5.22
C GLY A 167 -1.86 19.71 -4.58
N PRO A 168 -1.37 20.62 -3.72
CA PRO A 168 -0.08 20.48 -3.04
C PRO A 168 0.01 19.26 -2.10
N ASP A 169 -1.15 18.73 -1.67
CA ASP A 169 -1.26 17.60 -0.75
C ASP A 169 -1.55 16.26 -1.46
N HIS A 170 -1.55 16.24 -2.80
CA HIS A 170 -1.57 15.00 -3.59
C HIS A 170 -0.16 14.39 -3.65
N PRO A 171 0.00 13.07 -3.89
CA PRO A 171 1.31 12.47 -4.14
C PRO A 171 1.96 13.11 -5.36
N VAL A 172 3.26 13.39 -5.27
CA VAL A 172 4.04 13.78 -6.44
C VAL A 172 4.16 12.57 -7.38
N VAL A 173 3.75 12.74 -8.62
CA VAL A 173 3.90 11.73 -9.68
C VAL A 173 4.83 12.25 -10.78
N ASN A 174 5.14 11.42 -11.78
CA ASN A 174 6.00 11.80 -12.90
C ASN A 174 7.44 12.13 -12.46
N VAL A 175 7.89 11.45 -11.40
CA VAL A 175 9.23 11.48 -10.81
C VAL A 175 9.95 10.16 -11.07
N THR A 176 11.25 10.22 -11.34
CA THR A 176 12.09 9.04 -11.57
C THR A 176 12.62 8.44 -10.26
N TRP A 177 13.20 7.25 -10.35
CA TRP A 177 13.92 6.65 -9.23
C TRP A 177 15.12 7.53 -8.82
N ASN A 178 15.76 8.17 -9.80
CA ASN A 178 16.85 9.12 -9.60
C ASN A 178 16.38 10.39 -8.88
N ASP A 179 15.23 10.96 -9.26
CA ASP A 179 14.61 12.11 -8.59
C ASP A 179 14.35 11.81 -7.09
N ALA A 180 13.79 10.64 -6.80
CA ALA A 180 13.47 10.21 -5.44
C ALA A 180 14.74 9.98 -4.58
N GLN A 181 15.76 9.36 -5.17
CA GLN A 181 17.05 9.16 -4.51
C GLN A 181 17.80 10.48 -4.30
N ALA A 182 17.68 11.45 -5.22
CA ALA A 182 18.24 12.79 -5.04
C ALA A 182 17.60 13.53 -3.84
N MET A 183 16.28 13.43 -3.68
CA MET A 183 15.55 13.98 -2.54
C MET A 183 15.99 13.32 -1.21
N ALA A 184 16.06 11.99 -1.16
CA ALA A 184 16.50 11.27 0.02
C ALA A 184 17.96 11.57 0.40
N GLN A 185 18.86 11.65 -0.58
CA GLN A 185 20.25 12.03 -0.33
C GLN A 185 20.39 13.50 0.11
N TRP A 186 19.54 14.41 -0.38
CA TRP A 186 19.53 15.80 0.08
C TRP A 186 19.09 15.89 1.54
N LEU A 187 17.94 15.29 1.89
CA LEU A 187 17.47 15.19 3.27
C LEU A 187 18.52 14.58 4.20
N SER A 188 19.26 13.57 3.72
CA SER A 188 20.32 12.93 4.50
C SER A 188 21.48 13.86 4.85
N ARG A 189 21.83 14.77 3.93
CA ARG A 189 22.89 15.75 4.13
C ARG A 189 22.43 16.95 4.97
N THR A 190 21.16 17.35 4.87
CA THR A 190 20.64 18.54 5.56
C THR A 190 20.18 18.27 6.99
N GLU A 191 19.72 17.06 7.31
CA GLU A 191 19.16 16.74 8.63
C GLU A 191 20.02 15.81 9.50
N GLY A 192 21.13 15.26 8.98
CA GLY A 192 22.01 14.38 9.75
C GLY A 192 21.40 13.02 10.12
N HIS A 193 20.39 12.58 9.36
CA HIS A 193 19.72 11.29 9.50
C HIS A 193 19.77 10.56 8.17
N ARG A 194 19.93 9.23 8.15
CA ARG A 194 19.98 8.50 6.86
C ARG A 194 18.57 8.31 6.31
N TYR A 195 18.31 8.94 5.17
CA TYR A 195 17.12 8.73 4.35
C TYR A 195 17.45 7.91 3.10
N ARG A 196 16.44 7.20 2.61
CA ARG A 196 16.47 6.42 1.36
C ARG A 196 15.04 6.06 0.94
N LEU A 197 14.90 5.46 -0.23
CA LEU A 197 13.72 4.64 -0.53
C LEU A 197 13.63 3.43 0.45
N PRO A 198 12.42 2.90 0.74
CA PRO A 198 12.29 1.61 1.41
C PRO A 198 12.93 0.50 0.58
N THR A 199 13.32 -0.61 1.20
CA THR A 199 13.52 -1.86 0.44
C THR A 199 12.18 -2.45 0.03
N GLU A 200 12.17 -3.37 -0.93
CA GLU A 200 10.98 -4.08 -1.39
C GLU A 200 10.34 -4.86 -0.24
N ALA A 201 11.18 -5.42 0.64
CA ALA A 201 10.75 -6.14 1.83
C ALA A 201 10.23 -5.22 2.94
N GLU A 202 10.89 -4.09 3.21
CA GLU A 202 10.38 -3.08 4.13
C GLU A 202 9.02 -2.55 3.66
N TRP A 203 8.87 -2.31 2.35
CA TRP A 203 7.62 -1.85 1.77
C TRP A 203 6.51 -2.90 1.93
N GLU A 204 6.76 -4.18 1.59
CA GLU A 204 5.75 -5.23 1.71
C GLU A 204 5.38 -5.51 3.18
N TYR A 205 6.37 -5.51 4.09
CA TYR A 205 6.16 -5.60 5.53
C TYR A 205 5.27 -4.47 6.04
N ALA A 206 5.62 -3.25 5.68
CA ALA A 206 4.91 -2.04 6.07
C ALA A 206 3.50 -1.98 5.48
N CYS A 207 3.30 -2.45 4.24
CA CYS A 207 1.98 -2.59 3.61
C CYS A 207 1.11 -3.55 4.40
N ARG A 208 1.59 -4.79 4.60
CA ARG A 208 0.85 -5.87 5.25
C ARG A 208 0.49 -5.57 6.71
N ALA A 209 1.35 -4.86 7.44
CA ALA A 209 1.16 -4.49 8.85
C ALA A 209 0.72 -5.66 9.75
N GLY A 210 1.34 -6.83 9.56
CA GLY A 210 1.04 -8.08 10.26
C GLY A 210 0.04 -9.02 9.57
N SER A 211 -0.68 -8.56 8.54
CA SER A 211 -1.61 -9.42 7.80
C SER A 211 -0.92 -10.37 6.81
N ARG A 212 -1.61 -11.47 6.47
CA ARG A 212 -1.22 -12.44 5.43
C ARG A 212 -2.17 -12.47 4.22
N SER A 213 -3.29 -11.77 4.27
CA SER A 213 -4.26 -11.65 3.17
C SER A 213 -3.71 -10.80 2.01
N LEU A 214 -4.47 -10.76 0.90
CA LEU A 214 -4.13 -9.98 -0.31
C LEU A 214 -3.93 -8.48 -0.02
N TYR A 215 -4.75 -7.94 0.88
CA TYR A 215 -4.74 -6.56 1.36
C TYR A 215 -4.72 -6.56 2.90
N PRO A 216 -4.34 -5.47 3.58
CA PRO A 216 -4.30 -5.41 5.04
C PRO A 216 -5.68 -5.49 5.69
N HIS A 217 -6.75 -5.12 4.97
CA HIS A 217 -8.15 -5.26 5.40
C HIS A 217 -8.72 -6.68 5.19
N GLY A 218 -8.20 -7.45 4.24
CA GLY A 218 -8.69 -8.80 3.95
C GLY A 218 -8.32 -9.29 2.55
N ASP A 219 -9.03 -10.31 2.07
CA ASP A 219 -8.85 -10.88 0.73
C ASP A 219 -9.88 -10.37 -0.29
N ASN A 220 -10.88 -9.60 0.15
CA ASN A 220 -11.98 -9.09 -0.69
C ASN A 220 -11.56 -7.82 -1.45
N PRO A 221 -11.35 -7.85 -2.78
CA PRO A 221 -10.93 -6.67 -3.52
C PRO A 221 -11.98 -5.55 -3.58
N GLN A 222 -13.25 -5.85 -3.26
CA GLN A 222 -14.31 -4.85 -3.28
C GLN A 222 -14.24 -3.88 -2.08
N GLU A 223 -13.45 -4.19 -1.04
CA GLU A 223 -13.22 -3.28 0.09
C GLU A 223 -12.21 -2.16 -0.23
N LEU A 224 -11.40 -2.30 -1.28
CA LEU A 224 -10.44 -1.27 -1.76
C LEU A 224 -11.10 0.10 -1.98
N VAL A 225 -12.34 0.16 -2.49
CA VAL A 225 -13.09 1.41 -2.72
C VAL A 225 -13.27 2.25 -1.42
N SER A 226 -13.12 1.63 -0.25
CA SER A 226 -13.13 2.30 1.06
C SER A 226 -11.75 2.43 1.73
N ALA A 227 -10.71 1.84 1.14
CA ALA A 227 -9.40 1.64 1.75
C ALA A 227 -8.20 2.14 0.92
N GLY A 228 -8.39 2.54 -0.34
CA GLY A 228 -7.34 3.13 -1.19
C GLY A 228 -7.84 3.51 -2.58
N ASN A 229 -7.22 4.53 -3.18
CA ASN A 229 -7.62 5.05 -4.50
C ASN A 229 -7.20 4.10 -5.62
N THR A 230 -8.15 3.44 -6.29
CA THR A 230 -7.89 2.39 -7.28
C THR A 230 -8.92 2.42 -8.41
N PHE A 231 -8.70 1.64 -9.48
CA PHE A 231 -9.58 1.73 -10.66
C PHE A 231 -11.03 1.26 -10.36
N ASP A 232 -11.93 2.24 -10.24
CA ASP A 232 -13.35 2.07 -9.88
C ASP A 232 -14.28 2.95 -10.75
N GLN A 233 -15.54 3.20 -10.35
CA GLN A 233 -16.45 4.04 -11.15
C GLN A 233 -16.14 5.55 -11.13
N ALA A 234 -15.17 6.04 -10.35
CA ALA A 234 -14.64 7.40 -10.45
C ALA A 234 -13.69 7.53 -11.66
N ALA A 235 -12.76 6.59 -11.81
CA ALA A 235 -11.80 6.56 -12.92
C ALA A 235 -12.39 5.98 -14.22
N ALA A 236 -13.31 5.01 -14.14
CA ALA A 236 -13.85 4.28 -15.30
C ALA A 236 -14.43 5.13 -16.46
N PRO A 237 -15.05 6.31 -16.27
CA PRO A 237 -15.53 7.14 -17.38
C PRO A 237 -14.40 7.56 -18.34
N GLN A 238 -13.17 7.70 -17.84
CA GLN A 238 -12.00 8.12 -18.62
C GLN A 238 -11.37 6.95 -19.41
N TRP A 239 -11.58 5.69 -18.97
CA TRP A 239 -11.11 4.47 -19.66
C TRP A 239 -12.26 3.51 -19.96
N SER A 240 -13.19 3.97 -20.80
CA SER A 240 -14.37 3.21 -21.25
C SER A 240 -14.06 1.78 -21.71
N ARG A 241 -12.95 1.57 -22.42
CA ARG A 241 -12.44 0.26 -22.86
C ARG A 241 -12.21 -0.74 -21.71
N TRP A 242 -11.79 -0.25 -20.54
CA TRP A 242 -11.40 -1.07 -19.40
C TRP A 242 -12.45 -1.08 -18.28
N ARG A 243 -13.57 -0.36 -18.44
CA ARG A 243 -14.63 -0.16 -17.43
C ARG A 243 -15.17 -1.45 -16.78
N GLN A 244 -15.12 -2.59 -17.48
CA GLN A 244 -15.49 -3.90 -16.92
C GLN A 244 -14.58 -4.40 -15.77
N HIS A 245 -13.37 -3.84 -15.63
CA HIS A 245 -12.40 -4.15 -14.58
C HIS A 245 -12.43 -3.14 -13.43
N ALA A 246 -13.30 -2.13 -13.50
CA ALA A 246 -13.50 -1.18 -12.43
C ALA A 246 -14.29 -1.81 -11.28
N LEU A 247 -13.88 -1.57 -10.04
CA LEU A 247 -14.63 -1.96 -8.86
C LEU A 247 -16.03 -1.30 -8.84
N ALA A 248 -16.97 -1.91 -8.11
CA ALA A 248 -18.30 -1.34 -7.94
C ALA A 248 -18.28 -0.30 -6.80
N GLY A 249 -18.71 0.93 -7.07
CA GLY A 249 -18.59 2.05 -6.14
C GLY A 249 -17.67 3.15 -6.66
N ASN A 250 -17.44 4.16 -5.83
CA ASN A 250 -16.74 5.39 -6.18
C ASN A 250 -16.00 5.90 -4.94
N ASP A 251 -14.66 5.94 -4.99
CA ASP A 251 -13.76 6.41 -3.92
C ASP A 251 -13.67 7.95 -3.83
N GLY A 252 -14.18 8.65 -4.85
CA GLY A 252 -14.20 10.10 -5.00
C GLY A 252 -13.23 10.67 -6.04
N TYR A 253 -12.33 9.87 -6.63
CA TYR A 253 -11.15 10.38 -7.33
C TYR A 253 -10.87 9.69 -8.67
N ALA A 254 -11.11 10.39 -9.79
CA ALA A 254 -10.79 9.89 -11.13
C ALA A 254 -9.28 9.86 -11.47
N PHE A 255 -8.45 10.40 -10.57
CA PHE A 255 -6.98 10.55 -10.65
C PHE A 255 -6.42 10.44 -9.21
N THR A 256 -5.17 10.83 -8.95
CA THR A 256 -4.61 10.88 -7.57
C THR A 256 -5.53 11.61 -6.58
N ALA A 257 -5.64 11.10 -5.36
CA ALA A 257 -6.28 11.76 -4.22
C ALA A 257 -5.24 12.59 -3.43
N PRO A 258 -5.67 13.55 -2.59
CA PRO A 258 -4.85 14.03 -1.48
C PRO A 258 -4.42 12.85 -0.61
N VAL A 259 -3.18 12.86 -0.12
CA VAL A 259 -2.68 11.79 0.74
C VAL A 259 -3.40 11.77 2.10
N GLY A 260 -3.44 10.63 2.76
CA GLY A 260 -4.09 10.44 4.05
C GLY A 260 -5.61 10.37 3.97
N ARG A 261 -6.17 10.12 2.77
CA ARG A 261 -7.62 10.23 2.54
C ARG A 261 -8.42 9.00 2.99
N PHE A 262 -7.80 7.82 2.93
CA PHE A 262 -8.42 6.55 3.30
C PHE A 262 -8.03 6.13 4.72
N ALA A 263 -8.54 4.99 5.21
CA ALA A 263 -8.13 4.50 6.53
C ALA A 263 -6.68 3.99 6.50
N PRO A 264 -5.86 4.28 7.54
CA PRO A 264 -4.51 3.74 7.62
C PRO A 264 -4.52 2.25 7.99
N ASN A 265 -3.44 1.55 7.67
CA ASN A 265 -3.22 0.18 8.15
C ASN A 265 -2.80 0.14 9.64
N ALA A 266 -2.56 -1.06 10.19
CA ALA A 266 -2.24 -1.26 11.60
C ALA A 266 -0.89 -0.64 12.07
N PHE A 267 -0.04 -0.16 11.16
CA PHE A 267 1.16 0.61 11.50
C PHE A 267 0.96 2.14 11.38
N GLY A 268 -0.27 2.61 11.11
CA GLY A 268 -0.58 4.03 10.95
C GLY A 268 -0.15 4.62 9.60
N LEU A 269 0.11 3.76 8.61
CA LEU A 269 0.48 4.13 7.24
C LEU A 269 -0.76 4.24 6.36
N TYR A 270 -0.85 5.32 5.60
CA TYR A 270 -1.91 5.59 4.64
C TYR A 270 -1.47 5.25 3.22
N ASP A 271 -2.43 5.02 2.32
CA ASP A 271 -2.25 4.95 0.87
C ASP A 271 -1.24 3.87 0.38
N MET A 272 -0.95 2.87 1.22
CA MET A 272 -0.11 1.71 0.85
C MET A 272 -0.72 0.82 -0.25
N LEU A 273 -1.96 1.10 -0.68
CA LEU A 273 -2.65 0.45 -1.79
C LEU A 273 -3.27 1.53 -2.67
N GLY A 274 -2.97 1.51 -3.97
CA GLY A 274 -3.51 2.51 -4.88
C GLY A 274 -2.76 3.84 -4.87
N ASN A 275 -3.49 4.93 -5.07
CA ASN A 275 -3.02 6.32 -5.22
C ASN A 275 -1.86 6.48 -6.22
N ALA A 276 -0.58 6.44 -5.81
CA ALA A 276 0.57 6.33 -6.71
C ALA A 276 1.48 5.12 -6.41
N TRP A 277 2.06 4.54 -7.47
CA TRP A 277 3.07 3.49 -7.35
C TRP A 277 4.31 4.05 -6.67
N GLU A 278 4.80 3.37 -5.65
CA GLU A 278 5.96 3.83 -4.90
C GLU A 278 7.23 3.12 -5.36
N TRP A 279 8.24 3.89 -5.78
CA TRP A 279 9.60 3.37 -5.99
C TRP A 279 10.18 2.75 -4.71
N THR A 280 10.90 1.63 -4.83
CA THR A 280 11.73 1.06 -3.75
C THR A 280 13.22 1.13 -4.14
N GLY A 281 14.14 0.87 -3.21
CA GLY A 281 15.58 0.93 -3.45
C GLY A 281 16.12 -0.17 -4.38
N ASP A 282 15.38 -1.25 -4.54
CA ASP A 282 15.82 -2.54 -5.04
C ASP A 282 15.86 -2.59 -6.58
N TRP A 283 16.81 -3.34 -7.11
CA TRP A 283 16.68 -3.87 -8.47
C TRP A 283 15.60 -4.97 -8.48
N HIS A 284 14.90 -5.15 -9.60
CA HIS A 284 14.04 -6.31 -9.80
C HIS A 284 14.87 -7.52 -10.26
N GLY A 285 14.36 -8.71 -9.96
CA GLY A 285 14.85 -9.98 -10.47
C GLY A 285 13.77 -11.04 -10.33
N ASP A 286 13.51 -11.78 -11.41
CA ASP A 286 12.41 -12.76 -11.52
C ASP A 286 12.51 -13.88 -10.47
N THR A 287 13.73 -14.31 -10.15
CA THR A 287 14.00 -15.43 -9.23
C THR A 287 14.42 -14.99 -7.82
N TYR A 288 14.54 -13.69 -7.55
CA TYR A 288 15.21 -13.20 -6.32
C TYR A 288 14.59 -13.75 -5.02
N TYR A 289 13.26 -13.94 -4.98
CA TYR A 289 12.57 -14.49 -3.81
C TYR A 289 13.02 -15.92 -3.43
N ALA A 290 13.65 -16.68 -4.34
CA ALA A 290 14.20 -18.00 -4.05
C ALA A 290 15.62 -17.96 -3.46
N GLU A 291 16.32 -16.82 -3.61
CA GLU A 291 17.71 -16.60 -3.17
C GLU A 291 17.81 -15.50 -2.09
N SER A 292 16.66 -14.89 -1.74
CA SER A 292 16.50 -13.77 -0.83
C SER A 292 17.09 -14.06 0.56
N PRO A 293 18.02 -13.23 1.08
CA PRO A 293 18.56 -13.40 2.41
C PRO A 293 17.49 -13.08 3.46
N ARG A 294 17.31 -13.96 4.44
CA ARG A 294 16.28 -13.85 5.47
C ARG A 294 16.28 -12.52 6.24
N ASN A 295 17.42 -11.88 6.43
CA ASN A 295 17.54 -10.68 7.26
C ASN A 295 17.82 -9.45 6.38
N ASP A 296 16.97 -8.42 6.49
CA ASP A 296 17.09 -7.11 5.81
C ASP A 296 17.47 -7.19 4.30
N PRO A 297 16.73 -7.95 3.45
CA PRO A 297 17.02 -8.03 2.02
C PRO A 297 16.82 -6.68 1.29
N THR A 298 17.65 -6.47 0.26
CA THR A 298 17.79 -5.21 -0.50
C THR A 298 17.73 -5.42 -2.03
N GLY A 299 17.17 -6.54 -2.48
CA GLY A 299 17.17 -6.94 -3.89
C GLY A 299 18.51 -7.53 -4.37
N PRO A 300 18.60 -7.88 -5.67
CA PRO A 300 19.86 -8.17 -6.36
C PRO A 300 20.82 -6.97 -6.31
N ALA A 301 22.12 -7.22 -6.36
CA ALA A 301 23.14 -6.16 -6.35
C ALA A 301 23.12 -5.29 -7.63
N GLU A 302 22.73 -5.89 -8.76
CA GLU A 302 22.67 -5.26 -10.08
C GLU A 302 21.37 -5.65 -10.82
N GLY A 303 20.99 -4.84 -11.82
CA GLY A 303 19.78 -5.05 -12.61
C GLY A 303 19.58 -3.92 -13.63
N SER A 304 18.52 -4.02 -14.43
CA SER A 304 18.16 -3.04 -15.47
C SER A 304 16.92 -2.20 -15.12
N VAL A 305 16.15 -2.63 -14.12
CA VAL A 305 14.83 -2.10 -13.76
C VAL A 305 14.65 -2.09 -12.24
N ARG A 306 14.14 -1.00 -11.70
CA ARG A 306 13.87 -0.82 -10.27
C ARG A 306 12.46 -1.26 -9.93
N VAL A 307 12.29 -1.80 -8.73
CA VAL A 307 10.99 -2.21 -8.19
C VAL A 307 10.13 -0.98 -7.86
N ARG A 308 8.82 -1.13 -8.09
CA ARG A 308 7.76 -0.26 -7.56
C ARG A 308 6.60 -1.10 -7.01
N ARG A 309 5.91 -0.61 -5.98
CA ARG A 309 4.85 -1.35 -5.27
C ARG A 309 3.59 -0.49 -5.06
N GLY A 310 2.53 -1.08 -4.49
CA GLY A 310 1.30 -0.38 -4.06
C GLY A 310 0.14 -0.34 -5.05
N GLY A 311 0.41 -0.18 -6.34
CA GLY A 311 -0.63 0.14 -7.31
C GLY A 311 -0.77 1.64 -7.53
N SER A 312 -1.93 2.10 -8.00
CA SER A 312 -2.21 3.52 -8.28
C SER A 312 -3.72 3.72 -8.50
N TRP A 313 -4.14 4.98 -8.65
CA TRP A 313 -5.51 5.36 -9.03
C TRP A 313 -6.01 4.73 -10.34
N HIS A 314 -5.12 4.30 -11.24
CA HIS A 314 -5.46 3.57 -12.47
C HIS A 314 -5.22 2.05 -12.38
N THR A 315 -4.89 1.51 -11.20
CA THR A 315 -4.53 0.11 -11.04
C THR A 315 -5.75 -0.75 -10.69
N TRP A 316 -5.94 -1.86 -11.41
CA TRP A 316 -6.96 -2.87 -11.10
C TRP A 316 -6.60 -3.63 -9.82
N ALA A 317 -7.60 -4.02 -9.03
CA ALA A 317 -7.42 -4.59 -7.69
C ALA A 317 -6.37 -5.72 -7.56
N LEU A 318 -6.28 -6.64 -8.54
CA LEU A 318 -5.27 -7.72 -8.55
C LEU A 318 -3.82 -7.19 -8.49
N TYR A 319 -3.58 -6.02 -9.06
CA TYR A 319 -2.27 -5.39 -9.16
C TYR A 319 -2.03 -4.32 -8.06
N ALA A 320 -2.97 -4.16 -7.13
CA ALA A 320 -2.87 -3.32 -5.94
C ALA A 320 -2.67 -4.13 -4.64
N ARG A 321 -2.47 -5.46 -4.73
CA ARG A 321 -2.21 -6.34 -3.57
C ARG A 321 -0.86 -6.01 -2.93
N CYS A 322 -0.72 -6.15 -1.61
CA CYS A 322 0.57 -5.90 -0.94
C CYS A 322 1.70 -6.74 -1.55
N GLY A 323 1.44 -8.01 -1.91
CA GLY A 323 2.43 -8.91 -2.50
C GLY A 323 2.73 -8.68 -4.00
N TYR A 324 1.93 -7.89 -4.72
CA TYR A 324 2.14 -7.72 -6.16
C TYR A 324 3.40 -6.88 -6.45
N ARG A 325 4.23 -7.40 -7.36
CA ARG A 325 5.48 -6.77 -7.80
C ARG A 325 5.29 -6.08 -9.14
N ASN A 326 5.97 -4.95 -9.32
CA ASN A 326 6.06 -4.29 -10.61
C ASN A 326 7.37 -3.53 -10.73
N TRP A 327 7.79 -3.19 -11.95
CA TRP A 327 9.11 -2.59 -12.17
C TRP A 327 9.14 -1.72 -13.42
N ASN A 328 10.12 -0.82 -13.48
CA ASN A 328 10.39 0.05 -14.62
C ASN A 328 11.87 0.46 -14.62
N SER A 329 12.39 0.98 -15.75
CA SER A 329 13.76 1.50 -15.76
C SER A 329 13.90 2.70 -14.81
N PRO A 330 15.08 2.95 -14.20
CA PRO A 330 15.26 4.03 -13.20
C PRO A 330 14.79 5.40 -13.68
N GLU A 331 14.93 5.67 -14.98
CA GLU A 331 14.64 6.93 -15.66
C GLU A 331 13.16 7.06 -16.04
N THR A 332 12.33 6.05 -15.76
CA THR A 332 10.89 6.11 -16.03
C THR A 332 10.24 7.19 -15.17
N ARG A 333 9.52 8.10 -15.80
CA ARG A 333 8.65 9.07 -15.13
C ARG A 333 7.25 8.97 -15.73
N TYR A 334 6.30 8.54 -14.90
CA TYR A 334 4.94 8.22 -15.34
C TYR A 334 3.92 8.82 -14.37
N THR A 335 2.74 9.18 -14.88
CA THR A 335 1.64 9.83 -14.15
C THR A 335 1.02 8.99 -13.03
N LEU A 336 1.43 7.73 -12.92
CA LEU A 336 1.02 6.79 -11.88
C LEU A 336 2.11 6.52 -10.84
N VAL A 337 3.33 7.08 -10.96
CA VAL A 337 4.48 6.69 -10.13
C VAL A 337 5.01 7.89 -9.34
N GLY A 338 5.05 7.71 -8.03
CA GLY A 338 5.59 8.63 -7.02
C GLY A 338 6.63 7.95 -6.13
N MET A 339 6.70 8.35 -4.86
CA MET A 339 7.69 7.83 -3.91
C MET A 339 7.21 7.92 -2.46
N ARG A 340 7.77 7.07 -1.60
CA ARG A 340 7.73 7.18 -0.14
C ARG A 340 9.15 7.00 0.38
N LEU A 341 9.53 7.68 1.47
CA LEU A 341 10.88 7.63 2.03
C LEU A 341 10.93 6.88 3.36
N VAL A 342 12.02 6.17 3.59
CA VAL A 342 12.46 5.67 4.90
C VAL A 342 13.46 6.64 5.50
N ARG A 343 13.40 6.79 6.83
CA ARG A 343 14.44 7.33 7.70
C ARG A 343 14.91 6.22 8.64
N GLU A 344 16.19 5.91 8.61
CA GLU A 344 16.77 4.90 9.51
C GLU A 344 16.80 5.41 10.95
N ILE A 345 16.53 4.53 11.92
CA ILE A 345 16.81 4.83 13.33
C ILE A 345 18.32 4.72 13.53
N ALA A 346 18.91 5.75 14.14
CA ALA A 346 20.32 5.74 14.48
C ALA A 346 20.60 4.55 15.42
N ALA A 347 21.60 3.73 15.09
CA ALA A 347 22.03 2.65 15.96
C ALA A 347 22.45 3.23 17.31
N GLU A 348 21.94 2.67 18.41
CA GLU A 348 22.43 3.00 19.74
C GLU A 348 23.94 2.68 19.80
N PRO A 349 24.79 3.58 20.34
CA PRO A 349 26.18 3.24 20.58
C PRO A 349 26.24 2.04 21.53
N PRO A 350 27.14 1.07 21.32
CA PRO A 350 27.21 -0.12 22.15
C PRO A 350 27.36 0.27 23.63
N ALA A 351 26.58 -0.37 24.50
CA ALA A 351 26.68 -0.19 25.93
C ALA A 351 28.13 -0.45 26.40
N ARG A 352 28.64 0.46 27.23
CA ARG A 352 30.04 0.47 27.71
C ARG A 352 30.23 -0.40 28.94
#